data_AF-Q9U2J2-F1
#
_entry.id   AF-Q9U2J2-F1
#
_cell.length_a   1.000
_cell.length_b   1.000
_cell.length_c   1.000
_cell.angle_alpha   90.00
_cell.angle_beta   90.00
_cell.angle_gamma   90.00
#
_symmetry.space_group_name_H-M   'P 1'
#
loop_
_entity.id
_entity.type
_entity.pdbx_description
1 polymer ?
#
loop_
_entity_poly.entity_id
_entity_poly.type
_entity_poly.pdbx_seq_one_letter_code
_entity_poly.pdbx_strand_id
1 'polypeptide(L)'
;MLRHTLTLILFYAALVTSQDKPCIDDPDVDCASFKDDCTNPKLLPLLTQSCPVTCNLCPSTVSPTTLAPCFDDKSVNCNVFKKNCNDPDYIPMLKKFCPETCNMCPGATTPTPDSNCKDCSPNCASWAKRGFCTNCCYSCQDRERYCAKTCGFCSAGTCKECNSFEKLLSFNKEFSMIL
;
A
#
# COMPACT_ATOMS: atom_id res chain seq x y z
N MET A 1 9.42 36.64 42.72
CA MET A 1 9.54 36.96 41.28
C MET A 1 10.54 36.06 40.53
N LEU A 2 11.70 35.68 41.11
CA LEU A 2 12.78 34.97 40.40
C LEU A 2 12.53 33.48 40.08
N ARG A 3 11.54 32.84 40.70
CA ARG A 3 11.23 31.41 40.47
C ARG A 3 10.37 31.17 39.22
N HIS A 4 9.65 32.19 38.74
CA HIS A 4 8.77 32.08 37.57
C HIS A 4 9.50 32.28 36.24
N THR A 5 10.63 32.98 36.22
CA THR A 5 11.43 33.19 35.00
C THR A 5 12.18 31.93 34.59
N LEU A 6 12.65 31.12 35.55
CA LEU A 6 13.40 29.89 35.28
C LEU A 6 12.52 28.77 34.70
N THR A 7 11.27 28.67 35.16
CA THR A 7 10.29 27.73 34.57
C THR A 7 9.93 28.14 33.15
N LEU A 8 9.77 29.44 32.89
CA LEU A 8 9.45 29.96 31.57
C LEU A 8 10.58 29.66 30.57
N ILE A 9 11.84 29.86 30.92
CA ILE A 9 13.01 29.54 30.07
C ILE A 9 13.11 28.04 29.74
N LEU A 10 12.72 27.15 30.65
CA LEU A 10 12.73 25.71 30.40
C LEU A 10 11.62 25.25 29.43
N PHE A 11 10.50 25.99 29.32
CA PHE A 11 9.42 25.61 28.41
C PHE A 11 9.68 25.96 26.94
N TYR A 12 10.58 26.91 26.64
CA TYR A 12 10.77 27.37 25.25
C TYR A 12 11.67 26.46 24.42
N ALA A 13 12.51 25.63 25.02
CA ALA A 13 13.63 25.00 24.31
C ALA A 13 13.29 23.66 23.61
N ALA A 14 12.07 23.14 23.69
CA ALA A 14 11.76 21.78 23.22
C ALA A 14 10.74 21.70 22.08
N LEU A 15 10.52 22.77 21.31
CA LEU A 15 9.79 22.72 20.04
C LEU A 15 10.75 22.97 18.87
N VAL A 16 11.88 22.26 18.83
CA VAL A 16 12.56 22.05 17.55
C VAL A 16 11.71 21.01 16.83
N THR A 17 10.79 21.48 15.98
CA THR A 17 10.18 20.62 14.98
C THR A 17 11.33 20.11 14.11
N SER A 18 11.63 18.82 14.23
CA SER A 18 12.42 18.11 13.24
C SER A 18 11.64 18.22 11.92
N GLN A 19 11.91 19.26 11.16
CA GLN A 19 11.37 19.38 9.82
C GLN A 19 12.04 18.25 9.04
N ASP A 20 11.26 17.22 8.69
CA ASP A 20 11.73 16.16 7.81
C ASP A 20 12.23 16.82 6.54
N LYS A 21 13.55 17.00 6.43
CA LYS A 21 14.16 17.63 5.27
C LYS A 21 13.80 16.74 4.08
N PRO A 22 13.06 17.25 3.08
CA PRO A 22 12.75 16.45 1.90
C PRO A 22 14.07 16.03 1.25
N CYS A 23 14.16 14.77 0.83
CA CYS A 23 15.35 14.29 0.15
C CYS A 23 15.36 14.80 -1.29
N ILE A 24 15.97 15.97 -1.48
CA ILE A 24 16.11 16.65 -2.76
C ILE A 24 17.52 17.22 -2.85
N ASP A 25 18.07 17.27 -4.06
CA ASP A 25 19.33 17.96 -4.32
C ASP A 25 19.13 19.48 -4.18
N ASP A 26 20.14 20.16 -3.66
CA ASP A 26 20.17 21.61 -3.50
C ASP A 26 20.25 22.27 -4.90
N PRO A 27 19.30 23.15 -5.26
CA PRO A 27 19.27 23.76 -6.58
C PRO A 27 20.45 24.72 -6.85
N ASP A 28 21.13 25.21 -5.81
CA ASP A 28 22.27 26.12 -5.92
C ASP A 28 23.61 25.36 -6.07
N VAL A 29 23.59 24.03 -6.01
CA VAL A 29 24.77 23.17 -6.14
C VAL A 29 24.66 22.32 -7.41
N ASP A 30 25.69 22.37 -8.28
CA ASP A 30 25.77 21.50 -9.46
C ASP A 30 26.15 20.07 -9.07
N CYS A 31 25.21 19.32 -8.51
CA CYS A 31 25.42 17.96 -8.03
C CYS A 31 25.91 17.01 -9.13
N ALA A 32 25.58 17.25 -10.41
CA ALA A 32 26.04 16.43 -11.52
C ALA A 32 27.58 16.47 -11.66
N SER A 33 28.19 17.63 -11.38
CA SER A 33 29.64 17.81 -11.42
C SER A 33 30.38 17.06 -10.30
N PHE A 34 29.71 16.79 -9.17
CA PHE A 34 30.28 16.11 -8.01
C PHE A 34 29.89 14.62 -7.91
N LYS A 35 29.27 14.07 -8.96
CA LYS A 35 28.75 12.69 -8.94
C LYS A 35 29.83 11.64 -8.66
N ASP A 36 31.04 11.85 -9.15
CA ASP A 36 32.17 10.95 -8.92
C ASP A 36 32.71 11.03 -7.48
N ASP A 37 32.43 12.13 -6.77
CA ASP A 37 32.85 12.37 -5.38
C ASP A 37 31.87 11.79 -4.35
N CYS A 38 30.75 11.19 -4.76
CA CYS A 38 29.80 10.54 -3.85
C CYS A 38 30.41 9.38 -3.02
N THR A 39 31.61 8.92 -3.38
CA THR A 39 32.36 7.90 -2.62
C THR A 39 33.54 8.48 -1.84
N ASN A 40 33.84 9.77 -2.01
CA ASN A 40 34.95 10.43 -1.36
C ASN A 40 34.58 10.75 0.10
N PRO A 41 35.24 10.13 1.11
CA PRO A 41 34.87 10.32 2.52
C PRO A 41 35.01 11.77 3.01
N LYS A 42 35.81 12.59 2.32
CA LYS A 42 35.99 14.01 2.66
C LYS A 42 34.85 14.88 2.15
N LEU A 43 34.22 14.53 1.02
CA LEU A 43 33.10 15.26 0.42
C LEU A 43 31.75 14.64 0.75
N LEU A 44 31.71 13.36 1.12
CA LEU A 44 30.50 12.62 1.42
C LEU A 44 29.58 13.35 2.43
N PRO A 45 30.06 13.95 3.55
CA PRO A 45 29.17 14.68 4.45
C PRO A 45 28.45 15.86 3.79
N LEU A 46 29.16 16.58 2.91
CA LEU A 46 28.61 17.71 2.16
C LEU A 46 27.61 17.22 1.10
N LEU A 47 27.98 16.17 0.35
CA LEU A 47 27.11 15.58 -0.67
C LEU A 47 25.89 14.87 -0.09
N THR A 48 25.99 14.34 1.14
CA THR A 48 24.82 13.82 1.89
C THR A 48 23.82 14.93 2.19
N GLN A 49 24.30 16.14 2.45
CA GLN A 49 23.45 17.28 2.79
C GLN A 49 22.88 17.98 1.56
N SER A 50 23.69 18.17 0.52
CA SER A 50 23.34 18.98 -0.65
C SER A 50 22.99 18.17 -1.90
N CYS A 51 23.45 16.93 -2.02
CA CYS A 51 23.24 16.10 -3.21
C CYS A 51 22.75 14.67 -2.87
N PRO A 52 21.79 14.48 -1.95
CA PRO A 52 21.41 13.15 -1.51
C PRO A 52 20.68 12.34 -2.58
N VAL A 53 20.01 12.97 -3.57
CA VAL A 53 19.38 12.26 -4.69
C VAL A 53 20.45 11.86 -5.68
N THR A 54 21.30 12.79 -6.10
CA THR A 54 22.39 12.51 -7.05
C THR A 54 23.35 11.42 -6.54
N CYS A 55 23.67 11.43 -5.25
CA CYS A 55 24.50 10.41 -4.62
C CYS A 55 23.72 9.18 -4.13
N ASN A 56 22.40 9.12 -4.33
CA ASN A 56 21.53 8.03 -3.87
C ASN A 56 21.64 7.74 -2.35
N LEU A 57 21.80 8.80 -1.56
CA LEU A 57 21.87 8.80 -0.10
C LEU A 57 20.51 9.08 0.55
N CYS A 58 19.46 9.26 -0.24
CA CYS A 58 18.11 9.33 0.31
C CYS A 58 17.84 8.10 1.17
N PRO A 59 17.25 8.27 2.37
CA PRO A 59 16.74 7.13 3.10
C PRO A 59 15.72 6.46 2.18
N SER A 60 16.05 5.26 1.71
CA SER A 60 15.05 4.37 1.16
C SER A 60 14.11 4.10 2.32
N THR A 61 12.93 4.72 2.30
CA THR A 61 11.83 4.35 3.17
C THR A 61 11.28 2.99 2.75
N VAL A 62 12.14 1.99 2.57
CA VAL A 62 11.84 0.70 3.13
C VAL A 62 12.06 0.90 4.62
N SER A 63 10.98 1.22 5.34
CA SER A 63 10.95 0.90 6.76
C SER A 63 11.52 -0.51 6.87
N PRO A 64 12.58 -0.77 7.67
CA PRO A 64 12.84 -2.11 8.11
C PRO A 64 11.72 -2.45 9.09
N THR A 65 10.49 -2.57 8.57
CA THR A 65 9.55 -3.48 9.15
C THR A 65 10.15 -4.83 8.79
N THR A 66 11.12 -5.28 9.59
CA THR A 66 11.17 -6.69 9.99
C THR A 66 9.73 -7.09 10.09
N LEU A 67 9.26 -7.86 9.11
CA LEU A 67 7.87 -8.18 8.88
C LEU A 67 7.31 -8.61 10.23
N ALA A 68 6.69 -7.68 10.97
CA ALA A 68 5.94 -8.07 12.13
C ALA A 68 4.92 -9.01 11.53
N PRO A 69 4.87 -10.29 11.96
CA PRO A 69 3.96 -11.24 11.35
C PRO A 69 2.59 -10.57 11.37
N CYS A 70 2.06 -10.31 10.18
CA CYS A 70 0.82 -9.58 10.05
C CYS A 70 -0.26 -10.61 10.31
N PHE A 71 -0.73 -10.68 11.55
CA PHE A 71 -1.82 -11.57 11.96
C PHE A 71 -2.94 -10.76 12.60
N ASP A 72 -4.14 -11.29 12.50
CA ASP A 72 -5.27 -10.74 13.25
C ASP A 72 -5.06 -10.93 14.75
N ASP A 73 -5.37 -9.87 15.51
CA ASP A 73 -5.34 -9.90 16.96
C ASP A 73 -6.45 -10.83 17.49
N LYS A 74 -6.04 -11.86 18.24
CA LYS A 74 -6.96 -12.85 18.81
C LYS A 74 -7.97 -12.26 19.80
N SER A 75 -7.71 -11.07 20.34
CA SER A 75 -8.64 -10.35 21.22
C SER A 75 -9.79 -9.69 20.46
N VAL A 76 -9.68 -9.55 19.14
CA VAL A 76 -10.71 -8.95 18.29
C VAL A 76 -11.33 -10.02 17.39
N ASN A 77 -12.66 -10.09 17.36
CA ASN A 77 -13.35 -11.01 16.46
C ASN A 77 -13.41 -10.44 15.03
N CYS A 78 -12.30 -10.53 14.31
CA CYS A 78 -12.14 -9.93 12.98
C CYS A 78 -13.18 -10.44 11.96
N ASN A 79 -13.62 -11.69 12.07
CA ASN A 79 -14.68 -12.25 11.23
C ASN A 79 -16.00 -11.47 11.35
N VAL A 80 -16.33 -10.94 12.53
CA VAL A 80 -17.53 -10.12 12.77
C VAL A 80 -17.38 -8.74 12.14
N PHE A 81 -16.19 -8.15 12.23
CA PHE A 81 -15.91 -6.82 11.69
C PHE A 81 -15.49 -6.80 10.22
N LYS A 82 -15.35 -7.97 9.56
CA LYS A 82 -14.94 -8.08 8.15
C LYS A 82 -15.79 -7.22 7.21
N LYS A 83 -17.08 -7.08 7.49
CA LYS A 83 -18.00 -6.22 6.71
C LYS A 83 -17.65 -4.72 6.80
N ASN A 84 -16.92 -4.30 7.83
CA ASN A 84 -16.51 -2.93 8.09
C ASN A 84 -15.08 -2.63 7.59
N CYS A 85 -14.40 -3.56 6.90
CA CYS A 85 -13.04 -3.32 6.38
C CYS A 85 -12.96 -2.12 5.39
N ASN A 86 -14.10 -1.71 4.83
CA ASN A 86 -14.20 -0.56 3.92
C ASN A 86 -14.90 0.65 4.56
N ASP A 87 -15.26 0.58 5.84
CA ASP A 87 -15.92 1.65 6.57
C ASP A 87 -14.85 2.60 7.15
N PRO A 88 -14.80 3.88 6.73
CA PRO A 88 -13.80 4.85 7.20
C PRO A 88 -13.68 4.95 8.72
N ASP A 89 -14.78 4.76 9.45
CA ASP A 89 -14.81 4.85 10.91
C ASP A 89 -14.11 3.65 11.58
N TYR A 90 -14.09 2.49 10.89
CA TYR A 90 -13.48 1.26 11.40
C TYR A 90 -12.09 1.00 10.83
N ILE A 91 -11.73 1.58 9.69
CA ILE A 91 -10.43 1.37 9.03
C ILE A 91 -9.24 1.53 10.01
N PRO A 92 -9.15 2.56 10.87
CA PRO A 92 -8.01 2.71 11.78
C PRO A 92 -7.89 1.54 12.77
N MET A 93 -9.03 1.05 13.29
CA MET A 93 -9.08 -0.10 14.19
C MET A 93 -8.73 -1.39 13.44
N LEU A 94 -9.34 -1.62 12.28
CA LEU A 94 -9.17 -2.87 11.54
C LEU A 94 -7.79 -2.99 10.90
N LYS A 95 -7.20 -1.88 10.46
CA LYS A 95 -5.79 -1.86 10.02
C LYS A 95 -4.83 -2.27 11.14
N LYS A 96 -5.18 -1.96 12.39
CA LYS A 96 -4.35 -2.27 13.57
C LYS A 96 -4.56 -3.69 14.08
N PHE A 97 -5.82 -4.15 14.17
CA PHE A 97 -6.17 -5.39 14.85
C PHE A 97 -6.62 -6.51 13.92
N CYS A 98 -7.07 -6.19 12.71
CA CYS A 98 -7.56 -7.16 11.73
C CYS A 98 -6.87 -7.03 10.35
N PRO A 99 -5.54 -6.84 10.29
CA PRO A 99 -4.88 -6.55 9.04
C PRO A 99 -4.86 -7.76 8.08
N GLU A 100 -4.96 -9.00 8.55
CA GLU A 100 -5.13 -10.15 7.65
C GLU A 100 -6.56 -10.24 7.14
N THR A 101 -7.54 -10.22 8.05
CA THR A 101 -8.97 -10.30 7.65
C THR A 101 -9.36 -9.20 6.67
N CYS A 102 -8.80 -8.00 6.84
CA CYS A 102 -9.03 -6.86 5.95
C CYS A 102 -8.00 -6.70 4.83
N ASN A 103 -7.04 -7.62 4.68
CA ASN A 103 -5.96 -7.54 3.67
C ASN A 103 -5.15 -6.23 3.70
N MET A 104 -4.88 -5.68 4.88
CA MET A 104 -4.12 -4.44 5.09
C MET A 104 -2.66 -4.66 5.51
N CYS A 105 -2.15 -5.89 5.40
CA CYS A 105 -0.76 -6.22 5.72
C CYS A 105 0.25 -5.47 4.84
N PRO A 106 1.30 -4.86 5.41
CA PRO A 106 2.43 -4.36 4.63
C PRO A 106 3.19 -5.53 4.01
N GLY A 107 3.38 -5.50 2.69
CA GLY A 107 3.94 -6.65 1.96
C GLY A 107 2.90 -7.69 1.53
N ALA A 108 1.59 -7.41 1.67
CA ALA A 108 0.62 -7.92 0.72
C ALA A 108 0.99 -7.33 -0.66
N THR A 109 2.03 -7.92 -1.27
CA THR A 109 2.38 -7.67 -2.64
C THR A 109 1.12 -7.93 -3.43
N THR A 110 0.63 -6.87 -4.10
CA THR A 110 -0.08 -7.01 -5.36
C THR A 110 0.54 -8.22 -6.08
N PRO A 111 -0.22 -9.26 -6.44
CA PRO A 111 0.36 -10.46 -7.04
C PRO A 111 1.30 -10.01 -8.15
N THR A 112 2.60 -10.28 -8.00
CA THR A 112 3.59 -9.93 -9.02
C THR A 112 3.17 -10.63 -10.30
N PRO A 113 2.74 -9.90 -11.34
CA PRO A 113 2.31 -10.53 -12.57
C PRO A 113 3.57 -10.85 -13.35
N ASP A 114 4.00 -12.12 -13.33
CA ASP A 114 4.47 -12.72 -14.57
C ASP A 114 4.55 -14.25 -14.51
N SER A 115 5.02 -14.87 -13.43
CA SER A 115 5.25 -16.32 -13.44
C SER A 115 3.97 -17.17 -13.35
N ASN A 116 2.87 -16.61 -12.85
CA ASN A 116 1.61 -17.32 -12.64
C ASN A 116 0.43 -16.81 -13.49
N CYS A 117 0.70 -16.06 -14.57
CA CYS A 117 -0.31 -15.69 -15.56
C CYS A 117 -0.81 -16.93 -16.32
N LYS A 118 -1.73 -17.68 -15.70
CA LYS A 118 -2.34 -18.88 -16.27
C LYS A 118 -3.80 -18.96 -15.83
N ASP A 119 -4.58 -19.68 -16.62
CA ASP A 119 -5.90 -20.12 -16.19
C ASP A 119 -5.76 -21.37 -15.34
N CYS A 120 -6.23 -21.31 -14.11
CA CYS A 120 -6.23 -22.43 -13.18
C CYS A 120 -7.49 -23.31 -13.33
N SER A 121 -8.54 -22.81 -13.99
CA SER A 121 -9.75 -23.57 -14.27
C SER A 121 -9.85 -23.96 -15.75
N PRO A 122 -10.20 -25.22 -16.07
CA PRO A 122 -10.45 -25.63 -17.46
C PRO A 122 -11.70 -24.95 -18.05
N ASN A 123 -12.55 -24.33 -17.22
CA ASN A 123 -13.80 -23.72 -17.64
C ASN A 123 -13.68 -22.23 -18.00
N CYS A 124 -12.50 -21.62 -17.93
CA CYS A 124 -12.34 -20.18 -18.12
C CYS A 124 -12.91 -19.67 -19.45
N ALA A 125 -12.72 -20.40 -20.55
CA ALA A 125 -13.30 -20.03 -21.83
C ALA A 125 -14.84 -19.96 -21.80
N SER A 126 -15.50 -20.90 -21.12
CA SER A 126 -16.95 -20.94 -20.97
C SER A 126 -17.44 -19.88 -19.98
N TRP A 127 -16.75 -19.71 -18.87
CA TRP A 127 -17.08 -18.74 -17.83
C TRP A 127 -16.91 -17.30 -18.33
N ALA A 128 -15.83 -17.00 -19.05
CA ALA A 128 -15.61 -15.69 -19.66
C ALA A 128 -16.73 -15.32 -20.65
N LYS A 129 -17.15 -16.26 -21.51
CA LYS A 129 -18.32 -16.09 -22.38
C LYS A 129 -19.62 -15.79 -21.61
N ARG A 130 -19.74 -16.32 -20.40
CA ARG A 130 -20.88 -16.09 -19.49
C ARG A 130 -20.69 -14.85 -18.60
N GLY A 131 -19.68 -14.02 -18.86
CA GLY A 131 -19.44 -12.77 -18.15
C GLY A 131 -18.64 -12.89 -16.85
N PHE A 132 -17.98 -14.03 -16.58
CA PHE A 132 -17.22 -14.23 -15.34
C PHE A 132 -16.20 -13.12 -15.06
N CYS A 133 -15.45 -12.68 -16.08
CA CYS A 133 -14.38 -11.70 -15.93
C CYS A 133 -14.87 -10.33 -15.40
N THR A 134 -16.16 -10.02 -15.55
CA THR A 134 -16.76 -8.77 -15.05
C THR A 134 -17.88 -9.03 -14.04
N ASN A 135 -18.15 -10.29 -13.70
CA ASN A 135 -19.20 -10.65 -12.76
C ASN A 135 -18.81 -10.20 -11.34
N CYS A 136 -19.63 -9.35 -10.74
CA CYS A 136 -19.40 -8.77 -9.43
C CYS A 136 -19.78 -9.68 -8.26
N CYS A 137 -20.43 -10.81 -8.52
CA CYS A 137 -20.63 -11.88 -7.53
C CYS A 137 -19.29 -12.53 -7.14
N TYR A 138 -18.25 -12.38 -7.95
CA TYR A 138 -16.90 -12.84 -7.66
C TYR A 138 -16.00 -11.65 -7.34
N SER A 139 -15.16 -11.82 -6.31
CA SER A 139 -14.11 -10.86 -6.04
C SER A 139 -13.12 -10.80 -7.21
N CYS A 140 -12.43 -9.68 -7.35
CA CYS A 140 -11.35 -9.57 -8.31
C CYS A 140 -10.28 -10.64 -8.06
N GLN A 141 -9.95 -10.89 -6.79
CA GLN A 141 -9.03 -11.96 -6.38
C GLN A 141 -9.46 -13.34 -6.90
N ASP A 142 -10.74 -13.70 -6.80
CA ASP A 142 -11.24 -14.99 -7.30
C ASP A 142 -11.15 -15.06 -8.83
N ARG A 143 -11.50 -13.97 -9.53
CA ARG A 143 -11.45 -13.94 -10.99
C ARG A 143 -10.02 -14.08 -11.51
N GLU A 144 -9.06 -13.42 -10.87
CA GLU A 144 -7.63 -13.60 -11.12
C GLU A 144 -7.18 -15.03 -10.81
N ARG A 145 -7.53 -15.56 -9.63
CA ARG A 145 -7.15 -16.91 -9.20
C ARG A 145 -7.53 -17.98 -10.22
N TYR A 146 -8.75 -17.92 -10.76
CA TYR A 146 -9.25 -18.94 -11.67
C TYR A 146 -8.86 -18.68 -13.12
N CYS A 147 -8.97 -17.44 -13.60
CA CYS A 147 -8.95 -17.14 -15.03
C CYS A 147 -8.10 -15.91 -15.38
N ALA A 148 -6.97 -15.68 -14.69
CA ALA A 148 -6.10 -14.53 -14.94
C ALA A 148 -5.76 -14.33 -16.42
N LYS A 149 -5.40 -15.40 -17.15
CA LYS A 149 -5.00 -15.29 -18.56
C LYS A 149 -6.20 -15.03 -19.46
N THR A 150 -7.26 -15.83 -19.33
CA THR A 150 -8.49 -15.68 -20.14
C THR A 150 -9.14 -14.31 -19.93
N CYS A 151 -9.13 -13.79 -18.70
CA CYS A 151 -9.71 -12.48 -18.38
C CYS A 151 -8.76 -11.30 -18.59
N GLY A 152 -7.50 -11.54 -18.94
CA GLY A 152 -6.51 -10.48 -19.18
C GLY A 152 -5.99 -9.77 -17.92
N PHE A 153 -6.04 -10.43 -16.76
CA PHE A 153 -5.60 -9.85 -15.48
C PHE A 153 -4.13 -10.09 -15.14
N CYS A 154 -3.31 -10.37 -16.16
CA CYS A 154 -1.89 -10.62 -15.98
C CYS A 154 -1.05 -9.36 -15.86
N SER A 155 -1.65 -8.22 -15.57
CA SER A 155 -0.94 -6.97 -15.30
C SER A 155 -1.52 -6.33 -14.05
N ALA A 156 -0.65 -5.71 -13.26
CA ALA A 156 -1.03 -5.14 -11.98
C ALA A 156 -2.12 -4.10 -12.18
N GLY A 157 -3.22 -4.24 -11.45
CA GLY A 157 -4.35 -3.29 -11.49
C GLY A 157 -5.30 -3.45 -12.68
N THR A 158 -5.15 -4.47 -13.54
CA THR A 158 -6.08 -4.72 -14.65
C THR A 158 -7.42 -5.27 -14.17
N CYS A 159 -7.42 -6.09 -13.13
CA CYS A 159 -8.66 -6.51 -12.49
C CYS A 159 -9.12 -5.45 -11.48
N LYS A 160 -10.42 -5.12 -11.51
CA LYS A 160 -11.05 -4.15 -10.61
C LYS A 160 -12.09 -4.83 -9.74
N GLU A 161 -12.05 -4.56 -8.44
CA GLU A 161 -13.15 -4.91 -7.55
C GLU A 161 -14.41 -4.13 -7.93
N CYS A 162 -15.54 -4.82 -7.94
CA CYS A 162 -16.83 -4.15 -8.13
C CYS A 162 -17.23 -3.40 -6.87
N ASN A 163 -17.81 -2.23 -7.05
CA ASN A 163 -18.40 -1.49 -5.95
C ASN A 163 -19.74 -2.11 -5.51
N SER A 164 -20.25 -1.70 -4.34
CA SER A 164 -21.47 -2.27 -3.75
C SER A 164 -22.71 -2.13 -4.66
N PHE A 165 -22.81 -1.06 -5.44
CA PHE A 165 -23.92 -0.85 -6.37
C PHE A 165 -23.85 -1.82 -7.56
N GLU A 166 -22.67 -2.02 -8.14
CA GLU A 166 -22.44 -2.99 -9.22
C GLU A 166 -22.70 -4.43 -8.78
N LYS A 167 -22.33 -4.76 -7.53
CA LYS A 167 -22.66 -6.05 -6.90
C LYS A 167 -24.17 -6.25 -6.85
N LEU A 168 -24.92 -5.27 -6.33
CA LEU A 168 -26.38 -5.30 -6.26
C LEU A 168 -27.01 -5.50 -7.66
N LEU A 169 -26.53 -4.78 -8.67
CA LEU A 169 -27.01 -4.93 -10.06
C LEU A 169 -26.75 -6.33 -10.62
N SER A 170 -25.61 -6.94 -10.29
CA SER A 170 -25.28 -8.30 -10.73
C SER A 170 -26.21 -9.33 -10.09
N PHE A 171 -26.50 -9.21 -8.78
CA PHE A 171 -27.50 -10.05 -8.11
C PHE A 171 -28.89 -9.92 -8.75
N ASN A 172 -29.32 -8.71 -9.09
CA ASN A 172 -30.63 -8.48 -9.71
C ASN A 172 -30.71 -8.99 -11.15
N LYS A 173 -29.61 -8.93 -11.92
CA LYS A 173 -29.56 -9.45 -13.30
C LYS A 173 -29.68 -10.98 -13.32
N GLU A 174 -29.10 -11.66 -12.35
CA GLU A 174 -29.23 -13.12 -12.21
C GLU A 174 -30.66 -13.52 -11.84
N PHE A 175 -31.37 -12.70 -11.05
CA PHE A 175 -32.79 -12.89 -10.74
C PHE A 175 -33.71 -12.64 -11.96
N SER A 176 -33.38 -11.66 -12.82
CA SER A 176 -34.17 -11.35 -14.01
C SER A 176 -34.07 -12.41 -15.13
N MET A 177 -33.11 -13.34 -15.08
CA MET A 177 -33.03 -14.46 -16.03
C MET A 177 -33.79 -15.71 -15.55
N ILE A 178 -34.39 -15.66 -14.35
CA ILE A 178 -35.13 -16.78 -13.75
C ILE A 178 -36.67 -16.59 -13.91
N LEU A 179 -37.11 -15.42 -14.38
CA LEU A 179 -38.51 -15.14 -14.79
C LEU A 179 -38.61 -15.12 -16.32
#